data_AF-A0A522CSK3-F1
#
_entry.id   AF-A0A522CSK3-F1
#
_cell.length_a   1.000
_cell.length_b   1.000
_cell.length_c   1.000
_cell.angle_alpha   90.00
_cell.angle_beta   90.00
_cell.angle_gamma   90.00
#
_symmetry.space_group_name_H-M   'P 1'
#
loop_
_entity.id
_entity.type
_entity.pdbx_description
1 polymer ?
#
loop_
_entity_poly.entity_id
_entity_poly.type
_entity_poly.pdbx_seq_one_letter_code
_entity_poly.pdbx_strand_id
1 'polypeptide(L)'
;MPVAAPALLLPPRTPWPAGFPAVVVHTQTALRDHHPEYRAAKAGDAEAALTLAVDLLSDAGAEALQAILAGRPAILLPITAEETTGFNAIPDAMAQVLSRELDLPVSVGEIVQSNTVGHTRAPAFNRLVTPATFEGVVQPGAQYVLVDDHVGIGGTLANLKGYVEQNGGHVLAMTTLTQSRDAHQIALRPETLAVLREKHGEALEQFWQEQLGHGLECLTDVEGQILGREPSLDAIQGRLAQAAVEARGRGVEPAFRPGG
;
A
#
# COMPACT_ATOMS: atom_id res chain seq x y z
N MET A 1 -33.41 19.41 9.65
CA MET A 1 -32.86 18.33 8.82
C MET A 1 -31.42 18.13 9.25
N PRO A 2 -31.03 16.98 9.81
CA PRO A 2 -29.61 16.72 10.01
C PRO A 2 -28.97 16.63 8.62
N VAL A 3 -27.89 17.39 8.42
CA VAL A 3 -27.04 17.23 7.23
C VAL A 3 -26.49 15.81 7.30
N ALA A 4 -26.81 14.99 6.31
CA ALA A 4 -26.22 13.66 6.20
C ALA A 4 -24.70 13.82 6.23
N ALA A 5 -24.02 13.11 7.13
CA ALA A 5 -22.57 13.05 7.12
C ALA A 5 -22.12 12.63 5.71
N PRO A 6 -21.12 13.30 5.10
CA PRO A 6 -20.62 12.89 3.80
C PRO A 6 -20.28 11.40 3.87
N ALA A 7 -20.71 10.64 2.86
CA ALA A 7 -20.31 9.26 2.75
C ALA A 7 -18.78 9.24 2.72
N LEU A 8 -18.15 8.62 3.74
CA LEU A 8 -16.72 8.33 3.70
C LEU A 8 -16.42 7.65 2.37
N LEU A 9 -15.67 8.33 1.51
CA LEU A 9 -15.29 7.79 0.21
C LEU A 9 -14.28 6.68 0.50
N LEU A 10 -14.72 5.43 0.34
CA LEU A 10 -13.84 4.29 0.54
C LEU A 10 -12.74 4.34 -0.53
N PRO A 11 -11.45 4.22 -0.15
CA PRO A 11 -10.38 4.28 -1.12
C PRO A 11 -10.53 3.15 -2.13
N PRO A 12 -10.46 3.46 -3.43
CA PRO A 12 -10.70 2.47 -4.46
C PRO A 12 -9.64 1.38 -4.43
N ARG A 13 -10.08 0.16 -4.75
CA ARG A 13 -9.24 -1.00 -4.99
C ARG A 13 -9.66 -1.62 -6.31
N THR A 14 -8.68 -2.07 -7.07
CA THR A 14 -8.90 -2.72 -8.37
C THR A 14 -8.31 -4.13 -8.34
N PRO A 15 -8.90 -5.10 -9.08
CA PRO A 15 -8.38 -6.46 -9.13
C PRO A 15 -6.91 -6.51 -9.58
N TRP A 16 -6.19 -7.54 -9.14
CA TRP A 16 -4.83 -7.79 -9.62
C TRP A 16 -4.85 -8.35 -11.04
N PRO A 17 -4.09 -7.77 -11.98
CA PRO A 17 -3.87 -8.39 -13.28
C PRO A 17 -3.27 -9.79 -13.12
N ALA A 18 -3.64 -10.72 -14.01
CA ALA A 18 -3.04 -12.04 -14.04
C ALA A 18 -1.52 -11.92 -14.21
N GLY A 19 -0.76 -12.54 -13.32
CA GLY A 19 0.71 -12.47 -13.32
C GLY A 19 1.29 -11.11 -12.93
N PHE A 20 0.55 -10.27 -12.20
CA PHE A 20 1.10 -9.04 -11.62
C PHE A 20 2.40 -9.35 -10.84
N PRO A 21 3.51 -8.64 -11.09
CA PRO A 21 4.81 -9.00 -10.53
C PRO A 21 4.82 -8.86 -9.02
N ALA A 22 5.68 -9.66 -8.37
CA ALA A 22 6.01 -9.44 -6.97
C ALA A 22 6.66 -8.06 -6.79
N VAL A 23 6.48 -7.48 -5.60
CA VAL A 23 7.17 -6.24 -5.24
C VAL A 23 8.67 -6.49 -5.26
N VAL A 24 9.41 -5.63 -5.96
CA VAL A 24 10.86 -5.66 -5.94
C VAL A 24 11.33 -5.15 -4.58
N VAL A 25 12.15 -5.94 -3.87
CA VAL A 25 12.66 -5.61 -2.54
C VAL A 25 14.17 -5.50 -2.61
N HIS A 26 14.71 -4.36 -2.20
CA HIS A 26 16.14 -4.06 -2.36
C HIS A 26 17.02 -4.54 -1.21
N THR A 27 16.52 -4.57 0.02
CA THR A 27 17.33 -4.97 1.18
C THR A 27 16.51 -5.61 2.30
N GLN A 28 17.20 -6.03 3.35
CA GLN A 28 16.60 -6.62 4.54
C GLN A 28 16.30 -5.54 5.58
N THR A 29 15.20 -5.72 6.31
CA THR A 29 14.79 -4.84 7.42
C THR A 29 15.91 -4.62 8.44
N ALA A 30 16.69 -5.66 8.75
CA ALA A 30 17.82 -5.54 9.66
C ALA A 30 18.89 -4.57 9.15
N LEU A 31 19.23 -4.59 7.86
CA LEU A 31 20.24 -3.67 7.30
C LEU A 31 19.76 -2.23 7.34
N ARG A 32 18.50 -1.98 6.93
CA ARG A 32 17.87 -0.66 7.03
C ARG A 32 17.86 -0.15 8.47
N ASP A 33 17.43 -0.97 9.43
CA ASP A 33 17.25 -0.54 10.82
C ASP A 33 18.58 -0.21 11.53
N HIS A 34 19.70 -0.78 11.07
CA HIS A 34 21.05 -0.47 11.57
C HIS A 34 21.75 0.65 10.80
N HIS A 35 21.17 1.15 9.70
CA HIS A 35 21.76 2.22 8.92
C HIS A 35 21.77 3.54 9.72
N PRO A 36 22.92 4.25 9.81
CA PRO A 36 23.03 5.48 10.61
C PRO A 36 21.98 6.54 10.25
N GLU A 37 21.72 6.69 8.95
CA GLU A 37 20.81 7.70 8.43
C GLU A 37 19.32 7.33 8.53
N TYR A 38 18.97 6.08 8.91
CA TYR A 38 17.59 5.61 8.83
C TYR A 38 16.61 6.43 9.66
N ARG A 39 17.01 6.80 10.89
CA ARG A 39 16.11 7.58 11.76
C ARG A 39 15.87 8.98 11.23
N ALA A 40 16.91 9.63 10.71
CA ALA A 40 16.81 10.97 10.13
C ALA A 40 15.98 10.93 8.83
N ALA A 41 16.28 9.98 7.95
CA ALA A 41 15.54 9.75 6.71
C ALA A 41 14.04 9.49 6.96
N LYS A 42 13.71 8.62 7.93
CA LYS A 42 12.33 8.31 8.29
C LYS A 42 11.59 9.49 8.94
N ALA A 43 12.34 10.44 9.52
CA ALA A 43 11.83 11.68 10.08
C ALA A 43 11.78 12.85 9.07
N GLY A 44 12.16 12.62 7.82
CA GLY A 44 12.04 13.58 6.72
C GLY A 44 13.31 14.30 6.30
N ASP A 45 14.47 13.90 6.82
CA ASP A 45 15.75 14.41 6.35
C ASP A 45 16.06 13.86 4.95
N ALA A 46 16.04 14.75 3.95
CA ALA A 46 16.21 14.40 2.54
C ALA A 46 17.65 13.97 2.20
N GLU A 47 18.68 14.55 2.86
CA GLU A 47 20.07 14.16 2.63
C GLU A 47 20.32 12.77 3.21
N ALA A 48 19.87 12.54 4.44
CA ALA A 48 19.92 11.24 5.10
C ALA A 48 19.18 10.17 4.28
N ALA A 49 18.00 10.50 3.74
CA ALA A 49 17.23 9.60 2.91
C ALA A 49 17.94 9.27 1.59
N LEU A 50 18.58 10.24 0.95
CA LEU A 50 19.37 10.01 -0.27
C LEU A 50 20.56 9.11 0.00
N THR A 51 21.33 9.37 1.07
CA THR A 51 22.45 8.50 1.47
C THR A 51 21.96 7.08 1.74
N LEU A 52 20.89 6.92 2.51
CA LEU A 52 20.30 5.62 2.79
C LEU A 52 19.82 4.90 1.52
N ALA A 53 19.20 5.61 0.58
CA ALA A 53 18.74 5.01 -0.67
C ALA A 53 19.91 4.57 -1.55
N VAL A 54 20.97 5.38 -1.66
CA VAL A 54 22.19 5.03 -2.40
C VAL A 54 22.88 3.79 -1.80
N ASP A 55 22.94 3.72 -0.47
CA ASP A 55 23.65 2.63 0.21
C ASP A 55 22.88 1.30 0.21
N LEU A 56 21.54 1.34 0.13
CA LEU A 56 20.69 0.16 0.35
C LEU A 56 19.86 -0.28 -0.86
N LEU A 57 19.73 0.53 -1.92
CA LEU A 57 19.16 0.06 -3.18
C LEU A 57 20.12 -0.92 -3.84
N SER A 58 19.62 -2.13 -4.13
CA SER A 58 20.41 -3.17 -4.80
C SER A 58 20.32 -3.06 -6.32
N ASP A 59 21.46 -3.21 -7.01
CA ASP A 59 21.55 -3.34 -8.47
C ASP A 59 20.61 -4.43 -9.01
N ALA A 60 20.59 -5.60 -8.39
CA ALA A 60 19.71 -6.71 -8.78
C ALA A 60 18.20 -6.33 -8.73
N GLY A 61 17.83 -5.41 -7.84
CA GLY A 61 16.47 -4.89 -7.74
C GLY A 61 16.16 -3.93 -8.89
N ALA A 62 17.09 -3.03 -9.23
CA ALA A 62 16.96 -2.16 -10.39
C ALA A 62 16.91 -2.96 -11.70
N GLU A 63 17.76 -3.98 -11.85
CA GLU A 63 17.73 -4.92 -12.98
C GLU A 63 16.37 -5.65 -13.08
N ALA A 64 15.81 -6.10 -11.95
CA ALA A 64 14.50 -6.72 -11.91
C ALA A 64 13.39 -5.76 -12.34
N LEU A 65 13.43 -4.50 -11.90
CA LEU A 65 12.50 -3.46 -12.37
C LEU A 65 12.64 -3.22 -13.87
N GLN A 66 13.87 -3.10 -14.37
CA GLN A 66 14.13 -2.91 -15.79
C GLN A 66 13.57 -4.08 -16.63
N ALA A 67 13.74 -5.31 -16.15
CA ALA A 67 13.19 -6.50 -16.78
C ALA A 67 11.65 -6.50 -16.79
N ILE A 68 11.01 -6.11 -15.68
CA ILE A 68 9.54 -5.98 -15.61
C ILE A 68 9.05 -4.90 -16.58
N LEU A 69 9.72 -3.76 -16.64
CA LEU A 69 9.35 -2.65 -17.52
C LEU A 69 9.49 -3.04 -19.00
N ALA A 70 10.51 -3.84 -19.34
CA ALA A 70 10.75 -4.32 -20.71
C ALA A 70 10.78 -3.17 -21.74
N GLY A 71 11.39 -2.04 -21.38
CA GLY A 71 11.50 -0.84 -22.21
C GLY A 71 10.23 0.00 -22.33
N ARG A 72 9.14 -0.34 -21.62
CA ARG A 72 7.94 0.50 -21.58
C ARG A 72 8.21 1.79 -20.79
N PRO A 73 7.73 2.95 -21.27
CA PRO A 73 7.84 4.20 -20.52
C PRO A 73 7.00 4.10 -19.25
N ALA A 74 7.55 4.52 -18.11
CA ALA A 74 6.86 4.52 -16.84
C ALA A 74 7.27 5.73 -15.98
N ILE A 75 6.42 6.09 -15.03
CA ILE A 75 6.64 7.15 -14.05
C ILE A 75 6.85 6.50 -12.68
N LEU A 76 7.95 6.82 -12.01
CA LEU A 76 8.17 6.44 -10.62
C LEU A 76 7.26 7.29 -9.74
N LEU A 77 6.38 6.65 -8.96
CA LEU A 77 5.44 7.31 -8.07
C LEU A 77 5.76 6.94 -6.62
N PRO A 78 6.52 7.79 -5.90
CA PRO A 78 6.75 7.61 -4.48
C PRO A 78 5.46 7.82 -3.68
N ILE A 79 5.25 6.98 -2.66
CA ILE A 79 4.21 7.21 -1.66
C ILE A 79 4.67 8.37 -0.78
N THR A 80 4.08 9.54 -1.05
CA THR A 80 4.34 10.77 -0.30
C THR A 80 3.10 11.23 0.45
N ALA A 81 3.23 11.72 1.69
CA ALA A 81 2.13 12.29 2.45
C ALA A 81 2.15 13.82 2.35
N GLU A 82 1.02 14.46 2.65
CA GLU A 82 0.93 15.92 2.68
C GLU A 82 1.97 16.58 3.61
N GLU A 83 2.54 17.70 3.13
CA GLU A 83 3.70 18.43 3.69
C GLU A 83 3.57 18.86 5.17
N THR A 84 2.36 18.80 5.74
CA THR A 84 2.06 19.25 7.11
C THR A 84 2.39 18.22 8.19
N THR A 85 2.71 16.98 7.81
CA THR A 85 3.17 15.93 8.73
C THR A 85 4.62 15.62 8.44
N GLY A 86 5.50 15.58 9.45
CA GLY A 86 6.91 15.21 9.27
C GLY A 86 7.01 13.91 8.47
N PHE A 87 7.30 14.04 7.17
CA PHE A 87 7.04 13.00 6.20
C PHE A 87 8.27 12.11 6.04
N ASN A 88 8.06 10.83 5.72
CA ASN A 88 9.11 9.86 5.49
C ASN A 88 9.82 10.11 4.16
N ALA A 89 11.02 10.70 4.13
CA ALA A 89 11.69 11.06 2.87
C ALA A 89 12.25 9.86 2.05
N ILE A 90 12.16 8.62 2.57
CA ILE A 90 12.76 7.44 1.95
C ILE A 90 12.17 7.11 0.57
N PRO A 91 10.84 7.06 0.34
CA PRO A 91 10.27 6.74 -0.97
C PRO A 91 10.69 7.73 -2.05
N ASP A 92 10.72 9.03 -1.72
CA ASP A 92 11.17 10.09 -2.64
C ASP A 92 12.65 9.92 -3.00
N ALA A 93 13.52 9.68 -2.01
CA ALA A 93 14.93 9.43 -2.24
C ALA A 93 15.18 8.18 -3.10
N MET A 94 14.44 7.10 -2.84
CA MET A 94 14.49 5.90 -3.68
C MET A 94 14.10 6.19 -5.12
N ALA A 95 12.99 6.92 -5.33
CA ALA A 95 12.54 7.29 -6.67
C ALA A 95 13.58 8.14 -7.41
N GLN A 96 14.28 9.05 -6.72
CA GLN A 96 15.37 9.84 -7.33
C GLN A 96 16.58 9.00 -7.73
N VAL A 97 16.98 8.01 -6.93
CA VAL A 97 18.10 7.12 -7.29
C VAL A 97 17.72 6.24 -8.48
N LEU A 98 16.56 5.57 -8.40
CA LEU A 98 16.05 4.71 -9.46
C LEU A 98 15.77 5.48 -10.76
N SER A 99 15.34 6.74 -10.67
CA SER A 99 15.13 7.61 -11.82
C SER A 99 16.41 7.78 -12.65
N ARG A 100 17.54 8.03 -11.99
CA ARG A 100 18.84 8.20 -12.66
C ARG A 100 19.35 6.88 -13.24
N GLU A 101 19.14 5.78 -12.53
CA GLU A 101 19.61 4.46 -12.93
C GLU A 101 18.81 3.86 -14.09
N LEU A 102 17.48 4.06 -14.09
CA LEU A 102 16.55 3.49 -15.06
C LEU A 102 16.14 4.46 -16.17
N ASP A 103 16.59 5.72 -16.11
CA ASP A 103 16.19 6.83 -17.00
C ASP A 103 14.65 7.02 -17.04
N LEU A 104 14.04 7.08 -15.86
CA LEU A 104 12.58 7.23 -15.68
C LEU A 104 12.23 8.56 -15.01
N PRO A 105 11.15 9.24 -15.43
CA PRO A 105 10.63 10.39 -14.71
C PRO A 105 10.06 10.00 -13.33
N VAL A 106 10.09 10.96 -12.39
CA VAL A 106 9.45 10.85 -11.07
C VAL A 106 8.23 11.76 -11.02
N SER A 107 7.11 11.26 -10.50
CA SER A 107 5.95 12.09 -10.13
C SER A 107 6.24 12.75 -8.78
N VAL A 108 6.46 14.06 -8.79
CA VAL A 108 6.88 14.83 -7.60
C VAL A 108 5.68 15.60 -7.07
N GLY A 109 5.13 15.18 -5.92
CA GLY A 109 4.07 15.89 -5.21
C GLY A 109 2.72 15.96 -5.92
N GLU A 110 2.54 15.27 -7.07
CA GLU A 110 1.28 15.31 -7.81
C GLU A 110 0.19 14.44 -7.19
N ILE A 111 0.59 13.34 -6.54
CA ILE A 111 -0.30 12.39 -5.87
C ILE A 111 0.24 12.16 -4.47
N VAL A 112 -0.56 12.50 -3.46
CA VAL A 112 -0.19 12.45 -2.05
C VAL A 112 -1.22 11.68 -1.24
N GLN A 113 -0.76 11.03 -0.18
CA GLN A 113 -1.62 10.40 0.81
C GLN A 113 -2.29 11.48 1.65
N SER A 114 -3.63 11.52 1.65
CA SER A 114 -4.42 12.59 2.26
C SER A 114 -4.87 12.31 3.71
N ASN A 115 -4.65 11.10 4.22
CA ASN A 115 -4.96 10.76 5.62
C ASN A 115 -3.74 10.27 6.40
N THR A 116 -3.72 10.56 7.71
CA THR A 116 -2.71 9.97 8.60
C THR A 116 -3.07 8.54 8.94
N VAL A 117 -2.33 7.59 8.38
CA VAL A 117 -2.40 6.18 8.76
C VAL A 117 -1.45 5.93 9.94
N GLY A 118 -1.95 6.11 11.16
CA GLY A 118 -1.19 5.88 12.41
C GLY A 118 -0.86 4.40 12.62
N HIS A 119 0.10 3.86 11.87
CA HIS A 119 0.33 2.41 11.72
C HIS A 119 1.61 1.88 12.38
N THR A 120 2.35 2.71 13.11
CA THR A 120 3.53 2.25 13.86
C THR A 120 3.11 1.20 14.89
N ARG A 121 3.44 -0.07 14.62
CA ARG A 121 3.08 -1.26 15.42
C ARG A 121 1.57 -1.58 15.52
N ALA A 122 0.74 -1.00 14.65
CA ALA A 122 -0.69 -1.30 14.65
C ALA A 122 -0.95 -2.78 14.23
N PRO A 123 -1.79 -3.52 14.97
CA PRO A 123 -2.28 -4.84 14.58
C PRO A 123 -2.84 -4.86 13.16
N ALA A 124 -2.78 -6.02 12.49
CA ALA A 124 -3.14 -6.12 11.07
C ALA A 124 -4.57 -5.64 10.76
N PHE A 125 -5.54 -5.95 11.64
CA PHE A 125 -6.92 -5.48 11.49
C PHE A 125 -7.07 -3.95 11.62
N ASN A 126 -6.22 -3.29 12.40
CA ASN A 126 -6.23 -1.83 12.51
C ASN A 126 -5.86 -1.17 11.17
N ARG A 127 -5.01 -1.84 10.38
CA ARG A 127 -4.64 -1.36 9.04
C ARG A 127 -5.75 -1.56 8.00
N LEU A 128 -6.58 -2.60 8.15
CA LEU A 128 -7.73 -2.86 7.28
C LEU A 128 -8.84 -1.81 7.45
N VAL A 129 -9.07 -1.36 8.68
CA VAL A 129 -10.13 -0.38 8.98
C VAL A 129 -9.70 1.08 8.84
N THR A 130 -8.40 1.35 8.65
CA THR A 130 -7.87 2.71 8.39
C THR A 130 -7.07 2.73 7.09
N PRO A 131 -7.74 2.50 5.95
CA PRO A 131 -7.09 2.40 4.66
C PRO A 131 -6.53 3.77 4.22
N ALA A 132 -5.40 3.78 3.51
CA ALA A 132 -4.78 5.00 3.00
C ALA A 132 -5.64 5.64 1.89
N THR A 133 -5.86 6.94 1.94
CA THR A 133 -6.53 7.69 0.87
C THR A 133 -5.52 8.54 0.13
N PHE A 134 -5.75 8.75 -1.16
CA PHE A 134 -4.86 9.51 -2.03
C PHE A 134 -5.64 10.59 -2.76
N GLU A 135 -4.97 11.71 -2.99
CA GLU A 135 -5.47 12.86 -3.72
C GLU A 135 -4.38 13.36 -4.66
N GLY A 136 -4.77 14.00 -5.75
CA GLY A 136 -3.83 14.38 -6.79
C GLY A 136 -4.35 14.18 -8.21
N VAL A 137 -3.47 14.45 -9.19
CA VAL A 137 -3.77 14.26 -10.61
C VAL A 137 -3.00 13.05 -11.12
N VAL A 138 -3.73 12.04 -11.57
CA VAL A 138 -3.18 10.91 -12.32
C VAL A 138 -3.17 11.27 -13.80
N GLN A 139 -2.05 11.01 -14.48
CA GLN A 139 -1.92 11.23 -15.92
C GLN A 139 -2.65 10.11 -16.68
N PRO A 140 -3.74 10.39 -17.42
CA PRO A 140 -4.49 9.33 -18.09
C PRO A 140 -3.64 8.61 -19.15
N GLY A 141 -3.68 7.29 -19.15
CA GLY A 141 -2.90 6.42 -20.03
C GLY A 141 -1.43 6.24 -19.63
N ALA A 142 -0.95 6.96 -18.61
CA ALA A 142 0.42 6.79 -18.14
C ALA A 142 0.61 5.48 -17.37
N GLN A 143 1.82 4.94 -17.45
CA GLN A 143 2.23 3.75 -16.72
C GLN A 143 3.06 4.14 -15.49
N TYR A 144 2.85 3.46 -14.37
CA TYR A 144 3.43 3.81 -13.08
C TYR A 144 4.17 2.64 -12.45
N VAL A 145 5.25 2.96 -11.74
CA VAL A 145 5.90 2.08 -10.77
C VAL A 145 5.76 2.71 -9.41
N LEU A 146 5.09 2.03 -8.48
CA LEU A 146 4.91 2.57 -7.12
C LEU A 146 6.17 2.34 -6.30
N VAL A 147 6.59 3.35 -5.53
CA VAL A 147 7.80 3.30 -4.70
C VAL A 147 7.42 3.56 -3.24
N ASP A 148 7.83 2.69 -2.32
CA ASP A 148 7.61 2.87 -0.87
C ASP A 148 8.85 2.44 -0.08
N ASP A 149 8.94 2.77 1.21
CA ASP A 149 10.06 2.32 2.06
C ASP A 149 9.86 0.88 2.54
N HIS A 150 8.61 0.44 2.73
CA HIS A 150 8.34 -0.85 3.33
C HIS A 150 6.98 -1.46 2.92
N VAL A 151 7.00 -2.68 2.38
CA VAL A 151 5.77 -3.45 2.20
C VAL A 151 5.47 -4.32 3.44
N GLY A 152 4.44 -3.92 4.20
CA GLY A 152 3.97 -4.62 5.40
C GLY A 152 2.88 -5.66 5.10
N ILE A 153 1.62 -5.23 5.13
CA ILE A 153 0.50 -6.02 4.59
C ILE A 153 0.12 -5.60 3.16
N GLY A 154 0.79 -4.60 2.59
CA GLY A 154 0.57 -4.12 1.22
C GLY A 154 -0.65 -3.23 1.00
N GLY A 155 -1.44 -2.93 2.04
CA GLY A 155 -2.68 -2.17 1.89
C GLY A 155 -2.50 -0.78 1.26
N THR A 156 -1.48 -0.03 1.68
CA THR A 156 -1.17 1.30 1.11
C THR A 156 -0.88 1.23 -0.39
N LEU A 157 0.00 0.32 -0.81
CA LEU A 157 0.35 0.11 -2.21
C LEU A 157 -0.87 -0.30 -3.06
N ALA A 158 -1.71 -1.17 -2.52
CA ALA A 158 -2.91 -1.61 -3.23
C ALA A 158 -3.99 -0.50 -3.31
N ASN A 159 -4.12 0.35 -2.29
CA ASN A 159 -4.95 1.55 -2.34
C ASN A 159 -4.43 2.55 -3.40
N LEU A 160 -3.12 2.79 -3.43
CA LEU A 160 -2.53 3.68 -4.43
C LEU A 160 -2.70 3.12 -5.85
N LYS A 161 -2.54 1.81 -6.04
CA LYS A 161 -2.85 1.15 -7.32
C LYS A 161 -4.29 1.39 -7.73
N GLY A 162 -5.24 1.16 -6.83
CA GLY A 162 -6.66 1.38 -7.11
C GLY A 162 -6.97 2.83 -7.47
N TYR A 163 -6.34 3.78 -6.76
CA TYR A 163 -6.46 5.21 -7.03
C TYR A 163 -5.91 5.58 -8.41
N VAL A 164 -4.70 5.13 -8.75
CA VAL A 164 -4.08 5.36 -10.07
C VAL A 164 -4.95 4.78 -11.18
N GLU A 165 -5.41 3.55 -11.04
CA GLU A 165 -6.17 2.86 -12.08
C GLU A 165 -7.58 3.41 -12.27
N GLN A 166 -8.27 3.81 -11.19
CA GLN A 166 -9.59 4.43 -11.30
C GLN A 166 -9.53 5.81 -11.98
N ASN A 167 -8.40 6.51 -11.89
CA ASN A 167 -8.17 7.79 -12.55
C ASN A 167 -7.44 7.67 -13.90
N GLY A 168 -7.45 6.48 -14.50
CA GLY A 168 -7.01 6.26 -15.89
C GLY A 168 -5.52 5.99 -16.07
N GLY A 169 -4.73 5.89 -15.01
CA GLY A 169 -3.35 5.39 -15.07
C GLY A 169 -3.27 3.86 -15.00
N HIS A 170 -2.07 3.30 -15.14
CA HIS A 170 -1.84 1.86 -15.04
C HIS A 170 -0.60 1.55 -14.20
N VAL A 171 -0.71 0.70 -13.19
CA VAL A 171 0.45 0.29 -12.40
C VAL A 171 1.09 -0.96 -13.00
N LEU A 172 2.38 -0.90 -13.31
CA LEU A 172 3.13 -2.01 -13.90
C LEU A 172 3.88 -2.84 -12.86
N ALA A 173 4.43 -2.15 -11.86
CA ALA A 173 5.32 -2.73 -10.87
C ALA A 173 5.24 -1.93 -9.56
N MET A 174 5.80 -2.51 -8.52
CA MET A 174 5.97 -1.87 -7.23
C MET A 174 7.36 -2.21 -6.71
N THR A 175 7.99 -1.27 -6.03
CA THR A 175 9.28 -1.50 -5.38
C THR A 175 9.28 -0.93 -3.98
N THR A 176 10.00 -1.62 -3.09
CA THR A 176 10.21 -1.17 -1.72
C THR A 176 11.62 -1.41 -1.24
N LEU A 177 12.08 -0.61 -0.28
CA LEU A 177 13.38 -0.85 0.32
C LEU A 177 13.41 -2.18 1.07
N THR A 178 12.33 -2.47 1.81
CA THR A 178 12.25 -3.63 2.72
C THR A 178 10.84 -4.23 2.75
N GLN A 179 10.71 -5.43 3.30
CA GLN A 179 9.42 -6.10 3.45
C GLN A 179 9.23 -6.77 4.81
N SER A 180 7.98 -7.05 5.16
CA SER A 180 7.60 -7.94 6.27
C SER A 180 7.32 -9.35 5.75
N ARG A 181 8.08 -10.36 6.23
CA ARG A 181 7.87 -11.78 5.84
C ARG A 181 7.83 -11.92 4.30
N ASP A 182 6.76 -12.50 3.76
CA ASP A 182 6.57 -12.74 2.32
C ASP A 182 5.71 -11.66 1.63
N ALA A 183 5.66 -10.44 2.18
CA ALA A 183 4.79 -9.37 1.67
C ALA A 183 5.14 -8.87 0.26
N HIS A 184 6.29 -9.25 -0.30
CA HIS A 184 6.60 -9.07 -1.72
C HIS A 184 5.59 -9.75 -2.64
N GLN A 185 5.00 -10.88 -2.23
CA GLN A 185 3.84 -11.44 -2.90
C GLN A 185 2.61 -10.58 -2.58
N ILE A 186 2.47 -9.46 -3.29
CA ILE A 186 1.41 -8.50 -3.01
C ILE A 186 0.07 -8.91 -3.61
N ALA A 187 0.07 -9.39 -4.85
CA ALA A 187 -1.15 -9.82 -5.53
C ALA A 187 -1.73 -11.06 -4.85
N LEU A 188 -3.05 -11.05 -4.60
CA LEU A 188 -3.75 -12.17 -4.01
C LEU A 188 -3.58 -13.44 -4.84
N ARG A 189 -3.09 -14.50 -4.21
CA ARG A 189 -2.95 -15.79 -4.89
C ARG A 189 -4.31 -16.48 -5.07
N PRO A 190 -4.55 -17.18 -6.18
CA PRO A 190 -5.76 -17.96 -6.39
C PRO A 190 -6.04 -18.95 -5.25
N GLU A 191 -5.00 -19.56 -4.68
CA GLU A 191 -5.11 -20.49 -3.56
C GLU A 191 -5.60 -19.80 -2.28
N THR A 192 -5.09 -18.60 -1.99
CA THR A 192 -5.55 -17.80 -0.85
C THR A 192 -7.03 -17.40 -1.03
N LEU A 193 -7.42 -16.99 -2.24
CA LEU A 193 -8.82 -16.64 -2.55
C LEU A 193 -9.74 -17.85 -2.44
N ALA A 194 -9.31 -19.02 -2.92
CA ALA A 194 -10.06 -20.26 -2.80
C ALA A 194 -10.32 -20.64 -1.33
N VAL A 195 -9.29 -20.52 -0.47
CA VAL A 195 -9.42 -20.75 0.98
C VAL A 195 -10.46 -19.80 1.60
N LEU A 196 -10.47 -18.52 1.23
CA LEU A 196 -11.46 -17.57 1.74
C LEU A 196 -12.88 -17.96 1.35
N ARG A 197 -13.08 -18.34 0.08
CA ARG A 197 -14.38 -18.73 -0.46
C ARG A 197 -14.89 -20.04 0.12
N GLU A 198 -14.01 -21.03 0.28
CA GLU A 198 -14.36 -22.32 0.90
C GLU A 198 -14.74 -22.13 2.37
N LYS A 199 -13.98 -21.31 3.11
CA LYS A 199 -14.16 -21.16 4.56
C LYS A 199 -15.33 -20.26 4.95
N HIS A 200 -15.50 -19.14 4.24
CA HIS A 200 -16.44 -18.09 4.64
C HIS A 200 -17.59 -17.88 3.66
N GLY A 201 -17.53 -18.51 2.48
CA GLY A 201 -18.59 -18.47 1.47
C GLY A 201 -18.87 -17.08 0.89
N GLU A 202 -20.00 -16.96 0.19
CA GLU A 202 -20.46 -15.70 -0.42
C GLU A 202 -20.75 -14.60 0.61
N ALA A 203 -21.02 -14.97 1.86
CA ALA A 203 -21.31 -14.03 2.94
C ALA A 203 -20.12 -13.10 3.20
N LEU A 204 -18.87 -13.59 3.09
CA LEU A 204 -17.70 -12.73 3.22
C LEU A 204 -17.56 -11.78 2.03
N GLU A 205 -17.80 -12.23 0.80
CA GLU A 205 -17.75 -11.36 -0.39
C GLU A 205 -18.77 -10.21 -0.28
N GLN A 206 -20.02 -10.52 0.09
CA GLN A 206 -21.07 -9.53 0.27
C GLN A 206 -20.71 -8.53 1.37
N PHE A 207 -20.31 -9.03 2.54
CA PHE A 207 -19.88 -8.20 3.66
C PHE A 207 -18.70 -7.29 3.28
N TRP A 208 -17.70 -7.83 2.58
CA TRP A 208 -16.51 -7.08 2.21
C TRP A 208 -16.82 -5.96 1.20
N GLN A 209 -17.63 -6.28 0.19
CA GLN A 209 -18.11 -5.30 -0.78
C GLN A 209 -18.94 -4.19 -0.12
N GLU A 210 -19.83 -4.54 0.82
CA GLU A 210 -20.67 -3.57 1.53
C GLU A 210 -19.86 -2.65 2.46
N GLN A 211 -18.85 -3.20 3.15
CA GLN A 211 -18.09 -2.45 4.15
C GLN A 211 -16.92 -1.67 3.54
N LEU A 212 -16.20 -2.25 2.58
CA LEU A 212 -14.97 -1.67 2.02
C LEU A 212 -15.07 -1.32 0.52
N GLY A 213 -16.19 -1.61 -0.14
CA GLY A 213 -16.49 -1.09 -1.48
C GLY A 213 -15.81 -1.84 -2.63
N HIS A 214 -15.19 -2.99 -2.37
CA HIS A 214 -14.51 -3.81 -3.38
C HIS A 214 -14.61 -5.31 -3.06
N GLY A 215 -14.42 -6.16 -4.07
CA GLY A 215 -14.42 -7.63 -3.91
C GLY A 215 -13.14 -8.16 -3.23
N LEU A 216 -13.17 -9.43 -2.84
CA LEU A 216 -12.02 -10.09 -2.22
C LEU A 216 -10.83 -10.20 -3.17
N GLU A 217 -11.05 -10.24 -4.48
CA GLU A 217 -9.99 -10.28 -5.51
C GLU A 217 -9.08 -9.04 -5.51
N CYS A 218 -9.50 -7.95 -4.86
CA CYS A 218 -8.69 -6.73 -4.73
C CYS A 218 -7.87 -6.68 -3.42
N LEU A 219 -8.00 -7.69 -2.56
CA LEU A 219 -7.14 -7.85 -1.37
C LEU A 219 -5.71 -8.09 -1.79
N THR A 220 -4.75 -7.70 -0.97
CA THR A 220 -3.40 -8.26 -1.07
C THR A 220 -3.38 -9.70 -0.56
N ASP A 221 -2.35 -10.47 -0.92
CA ASP A 221 -2.23 -11.84 -0.42
C ASP A 221 -2.12 -11.91 1.10
N VAL A 222 -1.39 -10.96 1.72
CA VAL A 222 -1.25 -10.92 3.17
C VAL A 222 -2.58 -10.59 3.85
N GLU A 223 -3.36 -9.64 3.33
CA GLU A 223 -4.72 -9.36 3.82
C GLU A 223 -5.60 -10.61 3.71
N GLY A 224 -5.57 -11.30 2.56
CA GLY A 224 -6.30 -12.56 2.37
C GLY A 224 -5.89 -13.66 3.34
N GLN A 225 -4.59 -13.85 3.59
CA GLN A 225 -4.10 -14.81 4.58
C GLN A 225 -4.55 -14.48 6.00
N ILE A 226 -4.61 -13.19 6.37
CA ILE A 226 -5.08 -12.77 7.69
C ILE A 226 -6.55 -13.17 7.87
N LEU A 227 -7.40 -12.87 6.90
CA LEU A 227 -8.82 -13.24 6.93
C LEU A 227 -9.02 -14.76 6.90
N GLY A 228 -8.18 -15.49 6.15
CA GLY A 228 -8.22 -16.95 6.07
C GLY A 228 -7.88 -17.66 7.38
N ARG A 229 -7.13 -17.01 8.29
CA ARG A 229 -6.83 -17.53 9.63
C ARG A 229 -8.01 -17.43 10.58
N GLU A 230 -8.95 -16.51 10.36
CA GLU A 230 -10.08 -16.32 11.26
C GLU A 230 -11.09 -17.47 11.14
N PRO A 231 -11.65 -17.97 12.26
CA PRO A 231 -12.45 -19.20 12.26
C PRO A 231 -13.83 -19.04 11.59
N SER A 232 -14.36 -17.82 11.51
CA SER A 232 -15.68 -17.52 10.93
C SER A 232 -15.77 -16.05 10.49
N LEU A 233 -16.83 -15.73 9.73
CA LEU A 233 -17.18 -14.35 9.40
C LEU A 233 -17.43 -13.51 10.66
N ASP A 234 -18.13 -14.05 11.67
CA ASP A 234 -18.37 -13.36 12.93
C ASP A 234 -17.07 -12.96 13.64
N ALA A 235 -16.04 -13.81 13.58
CA ALA A 235 -14.73 -13.50 14.15
C ALA A 235 -14.03 -12.37 13.37
N ILE A 236 -14.13 -12.35 12.04
CA ILE A 236 -13.63 -11.26 11.20
C ILE A 236 -14.34 -9.96 11.57
N GLN A 237 -15.68 -9.98 11.63
CA GLN A 237 -16.50 -8.83 12.00
C GLN A 237 -16.15 -8.29 13.39
N GLY A 238 -16.01 -9.18 14.37
CA GLY A 238 -15.62 -8.83 15.74
C GLY A 238 -14.25 -8.14 15.80
N ARG A 239 -13.26 -8.64 15.05
CA ARG A 239 -11.92 -8.02 14.99
C ARG A 239 -11.93 -6.68 14.27
N LEU A 240 -12.68 -6.54 13.18
CA LEU A 240 -12.84 -5.26 12.48
C LEU A 240 -13.54 -4.23 13.38
N ALA A 241 -14.58 -4.64 14.11
CA ALA A 241 -15.27 -3.77 15.06
C ALA A 241 -14.35 -3.32 16.20
N GLN A 242 -13.59 -4.24 16.79
CA GLN A 242 -12.60 -3.89 17.81
C GLN A 242 -11.54 -2.93 17.25
N ALA A 243 -11.01 -3.23 16.06
CA ALA A 243 -10.02 -2.39 15.40
C ALA A 243 -10.53 -0.96 15.12
N ALA A 244 -11.80 -0.83 14.72
CA ALA A 244 -12.43 0.45 14.49
C ALA A 244 -12.59 1.26 15.79
N VAL A 245 -12.93 0.61 16.91
CA VAL A 245 -12.96 1.26 18.23
C VAL A 245 -11.56 1.75 18.62
N GLU A 246 -10.53 0.92 18.44
CA GLU A 246 -9.13 1.29 18.72
C GLU A 246 -8.61 2.42 17.82
N ALA A 247 -9.07 2.49 16.57
CA ALA A 247 -8.75 3.60 15.66
C ALA A 247 -9.37 4.92 16.14
N ARG A 248 -10.66 4.91 16.48
CA ARG A 248 -11.38 6.09 17.03
C ARG A 248 -10.76 6.58 18.32
N GLY A 249 -10.35 5.66 19.21
CA GLY A 249 -9.63 6.00 20.45
C GLY A 249 -8.30 6.72 20.23
N ARG A 250 -7.70 6.60 19.04
CA ARG A 250 -6.48 7.30 18.62
C ARG A 250 -6.77 8.56 17.79
N GLY A 251 -8.04 8.95 17.65
CA GLY A 251 -8.46 10.10 16.83
C GLY A 251 -8.42 9.84 15.33
N VAL A 252 -8.36 8.58 14.89
CA VAL A 252 -8.41 8.20 13.47
C VAL A 252 -9.80 7.68 13.14
N GLU A 253 -10.46 8.24 12.14
CA GLU A 253 -11.79 7.77 11.72
C GLU A 253 -11.64 6.50 10.86
N PRO A 254 -12.22 5.36 11.27
CA PRO A 254 -12.15 4.13 10.51
C PRO A 254 -13.14 4.14 9.33
N ALA A 255 -12.74 3.53 8.21
CA ALA A 255 -13.60 3.24 7.07
C ALA A 255 -14.70 2.22 7.42
N PHE A 256 -14.41 1.32 8.37
CA PHE A 256 -15.33 0.28 8.81
C PHE A 256 -16.48 0.83 9.68
N ARG A 257 -17.72 0.41 9.37
CA ARG A 257 -18.93 0.81 10.10
C ARG A 257 -19.50 -0.40 10.88
N PRO A 258 -19.34 -0.45 12.21
CA PRO A 258 -19.96 -1.51 13.00
C PRO A 258 -21.49 -1.37 13.01
N GLY A 259 -22.22 -2.44 12.68
CA GLY A 259 -23.67 -2.54 12.86
C GLY A 259 -24.54 -2.07 11.69
N GLY A 260 -24.18 -2.41 10.45
CA GLY A 260 -25.12 -2.37 9.31
C GLY A 260 -26.25 -3.37 9.48
#